data_AF-A0A931ZX74-F1
#
_entry.id   AF-A0A931ZX74-F1
#
_cell.length_a   1.000
_cell.length_b   1.000
_cell.length_c   1.000
_cell.angle_alpha   90.00
_cell.angle_beta   90.00
_cell.angle_gamma   90.00
#
_symmetry.space_group_name_H-M   'P 1'
#
loop_
_entity.id
_entity.type
_entity.pdbx_description
1 polymer ?
#
loop_
_entity_poly.entity_id
_entity_poly.type
_entity_poly.pdbx_seq_one_letter_code
_entity_poly.pdbx_strand_id
1 'polypeptide(L)' 'MEKSLEERPILVLDDIFSELDEGHIKHVLTLVNSQQTIITTTHEEFIPKPLLKEISVIKLRYEF' A
#
# COMPACT_ATOMS: atom_id res chain seq x y z
N MET A 1 10.72 -7.62 26.68
CA MET A 1 10.87 -6.20 26.32
C MET A 1 11.12 -6.14 24.84
N GLU A 2 10.12 -5.72 24.09
CA GLU A 2 10.21 -5.53 22.64
C GLU A 2 11.22 -4.40 22.40
N LYS A 3 12.30 -4.72 21.69
CA LYS A 3 13.33 -3.77 21.31
C LYS A 3 12.68 -2.82 20.30
N SER A 4 12.44 -1.57 20.67
CA SER A 4 12.00 -0.56 19.69
C SER A 4 13.14 -0.39 18.70
N LEU A 5 12.97 -0.95 17.50
CA LEU A 5 13.81 -0.57 16.36
C LEU A 5 13.57 0.94 16.16
N GLU A 6 14.63 1.74 16.15
CA GLU A 6 14.55 3.19 15.89
C GLU A 6 14.07 3.47 14.45
N GLU A 7 13.97 2.43 13.63
CA GLU A 7 13.50 2.43 12.26
C GLU A 7 12.05 1.91 12.20
N ARG A 8 11.21 2.60 11.42
CA ARG A 8 9.84 2.15 11.17
C ARG A 8 9.88 0.86 10.35
N PRO A 9 9.10 -0.16 10.71
CA PRO A 9 9.09 -1.43 9.99
C PRO A 9 8.53 -1.25 8.57
N ILE A 10 8.91 -2.16 7.68
CA ILE A 10 8.27 -2.29 6.36
C ILE A 10 6.83 -2.78 6.59
N LEU A 11 5.87 -2.06 6.04
CA LEU A 11 4.46 -2.45 6.07
C LEU A 11 4.12 -3.26 4.81
N VAL A 12 3.54 -4.44 5.00
CA VAL A 12 3.03 -5.26 3.89
C VAL A 12 1.51 -5.33 4.01
N LEU A 13 0.81 -4.88 2.98
CA LEU A 13 -0.65 -4.90 2.89
C LEU A 13 -1.06 -5.85 1.77
N ASP A 14 -1.75 -6.92 2.12
CA ASP A 14 -2.12 -7.98 1.17
C ASP A 14 -3.60 -7.89 0.77
N ASP A 15 -3.87 -7.41 -0.45
CA ASP A 15 -5.18 -7.26 -1.11
C ASP A 15 -6.33 -6.67 -0.26
N ILE A 16 -5.99 -5.88 0.75
CA ILE A 16 -6.96 -5.38 1.74
C ILE A 16 -7.95 -4.34 1.20
N PHE A 17 -7.67 -3.74 0.05
CA PHE A 17 -8.53 -2.66 -0.48
C PHE A 17 -9.89 -3.17 -0.96
N SER A 18 -10.00 -4.45 -1.30
CA SER A 18 -11.28 -5.08 -1.64
C SER A 18 -12.26 -5.14 -0.45
N GLU A 19 -11.75 -5.05 0.78
CA GLU A 19 -12.51 -5.17 2.03
C GLU A 19 -12.84 -3.82 2.69
N LEU A 20 -12.34 -2.71 2.13
CA LEU A 20 -12.41 -1.39 2.73
C LEU A 20 -13.26 -0.43 1.89
N ASP A 21 -13.97 0.47 2.56
CA ASP A 21 -14.57 1.61 1.88
C ASP A 21 -13.52 2.70 1.54
N GLU A 22 -13.92 3.65 0.69
CA GLU A 22 -13.03 4.73 0.25
C GLU A 22 -12.42 5.55 1.40
N GLY A 23 -13.14 5.72 2.50
CA GLY A 23 -12.66 6.47 3.65
C GLY A 23 -11.51 5.75 4.33
N HIS A 24 -11.68 4.46 4.59
CA HIS A 24 -10.66 3.61 5.18
C HIS A 24 -9.45 3.45 4.25
N ILE A 25 -9.66 3.30 2.93
CA ILE A 25 -8.56 3.26 1.96
C ILE A 25 -7.73 4.54 2.00
N LYS A 26 -8.39 5.71 2.01
CA LYS A 26 -7.69 7.01 2.15
C LYS A 26 -6.87 7.07 3.43
N HIS A 27 -7.41 6.59 4.56
CA HIS A 27 -6.68 6.51 5.81
C HIS A 27 -5.44 5.62 5.71
N VAL A 28 -5.56 4.42 5.14
CA VAL A 28 -4.43 3.51 4.93
C VAL A 28 -3.35 4.14 4.05
N LEU A 29 -3.74 4.83 2.97
CA LEU A 29 -2.79 5.50 2.07
C LEU A 29 -1.96 6.60 2.76
N THR A 30 -2.43 7.18 3.88
CA THR A 30 -1.62 8.13 4.65
C THR A 30 -0.43 7.47 5.35
N LEU A 31 -0.50 6.17 5.63
CA LEU A 31 0.59 5.39 6.23
C LEU A 31 1.76 5.20 5.27
N VAL A 32 1.49 5.17 3.96
CA VAL A 32 2.50 5.02 2.90
C VAL A 32 3.52 6.16 2.94
N ASN A 33 3.10 7.38 3.30
CA ASN A 33 4.00 8.54 3.43
C ASN A 33 4.91 8.48 4.67
N SER A 34 4.56 7.63 5.63
CA SER A 34 5.22 7.56 6.93
C SER A 34 6.21 6.42 7.03
N GLN A 35 6.09 5.38 6.20
CA GLN A 35 7.00 4.22 6.22
C GLN A 35 6.98 3.48 4.88
N GLN A 36 8.05 2.76 4.59
CA GLN A 36 8.12 1.92 3.39
C GLN A 36 6.97 0.90 3.42
N THR A 37 6.15 0.91 2.36
CA THR A 37 4.96 0.07 2.28
C THR A 37 4.96 -0.71 0.96
N ILE A 38 4.67 -2.00 1.04
CA ILE A 38 4.41 -2.88 -0.10
C ILE A 38 2.92 -3.22 -0.08
N ILE A 39 2.23 -3.01 -1.19
CA ILE A 39 0.80 -3.24 -1.32
C ILE A 39 0.57 -4.19 -2.47
N THR A 40 -0.17 -5.27 -2.23
CA THR A 40 -0.82 -6.03 -3.30
C THR A 40 -2.27 -5.55 -3.36
N THR A 41 -2.79 -5.34 -4.56
CA THR A 41 -4.18 -4.93 -4.76
C THR A 41 -4.60 -5.25 -6.18
N THR A 42 -5.85 -5.65 -6.35
CA THR A 42 -6.52 -5.73 -7.66
C THR A 42 -7.13 -4.40 -8.10
N HIS A 43 -7.20 -3.41 -7.20
CA HIS A 43 -7.84 -2.11 -7.40
C HIS A 43 -6.82 -0.96 -7.48
N GLU A 44 -6.20 -0.77 -8.65
CA GLU A 44 -5.28 0.34 -8.93
C GLU A 44 -6.00 1.70 -8.90
N GLU A 45 -7.31 1.73 -9.19
CA GLU A 45 -8.14 2.93 -9.24
C GLU A 45 -8.23 3.69 -7.91
N PHE A 46 -8.01 3.00 -6.79
CA PHE A 46 -8.00 3.62 -5.47
C PHE A 46 -6.67 4.32 -5.15
N ILE A 47 -5.63 4.10 -5.95
CA ILE A 47 -4.35 4.78 -5.78
C ILE A 47 -4.41 6.17 -6.42
N PRO A 48 -4.15 7.26 -5.67
CA PRO A 48 -4.13 8.60 -6.23
C PRO A 48 -3.09 8.73 -7.34
N LYS A 49 -3.47 9.35 -8.46
CA LYS A 49 -2.55 9.59 -9.61
C LYS A 49 -1.23 10.26 -9.25
N PRO A 50 -1.17 11.21 -8.29
CA PRO A 50 0.11 11.76 -7.83
C PRO A 50 1.01 10.68 -7.21
N LEU A 51 0.44 9.82 -6.36
CA LEU A 51 1.17 8.73 -5.70
C LEU A 51 1.70 7.70 -6.70
N LEU A 52 0.95 7.40 -7.77
CA LEU A 52 1.40 6.51 -8.85
C LEU A 52 2.70 6.97 -9.54
N LYS A 53 3.07 8.27 -9.42
CA LYS A 53 4.34 8.79 -9.97
C LYS A 53 5.52 8.61 -9.03
N GLU A 54 5.27 8.36 -7.75
CA GLU A 54 6.27 8.29 -6.68
C GLU A 54 6.56 6.85 -6.26
N ILE A 55 5.72 5.90 -6.68
CA ILE A 55 5.85 4.47 -6.33
C ILE A 55 6.29 3.62 -7.52
N SER A 56 6.85 2.45 -7.22
CA SER A 56 7.10 1.41 -8.22
C SER A 56 5.87 0.51 -8.34
N VAL A 57 5.31 0.41 -9.56
CA VAL A 57 4.14 -0.43 -9.85
C VAL A 57 4.58 -1.66 -10.64
N ILE A 58 4.29 -2.85 -10.11
CA ILE A 58 4.51 -4.13 -10.78
C ILE A 58 3.15 -4.67 -11.20
N LYS A 59 2.89 -4.75 -12.52
CA LYS A 59 1.65 -5.34 -13.05
C LYS A 59 1.88 -6.81 -13.34
N LEU A 60 1.19 -7.67 -12.60
CA LEU A 60 1.18 -9.11 -12.87
C LEU A 60 0.21 -9.40 -14.02
N ARG A 61 0.69 -10.08 -15.07
CA ARG A 61 -0.13 -10.58 -16.17
C ARG A 61 -0.08 -12.10 -16.13
N TYR A 62 -1.24 -12.74 -16.19
CA TYR A 62 -1.31 -14.17 -16.46
C TYR A 62 -1.30 -14.37 -17.98
N GLU A 63 -0.29 -15.06 -18.49
CA GLU A 63 -0.26 -15.54 -19.87
C GLU A 63 -0.74 -17.00 -19.87
N PHE A 64 -1.90 -17.24 -20.47
CA PHE A 64 -2.44 -18.57 -20.80
C PHE A 64 -2.62 -18.67 -22.31
#